data_AF-A0A8S3K289-F1
#
_entry.id   AF-A0A8S3K289-F1
#
_cell.length_a   1.000
_cell.length_b   1.000
_cell.length_c   1.000
_cell.angle_alpha   90.00
_cell.angle_beta   90.00
_cell.angle_gamma   90.00
#
_symmetry.space_group_name_H-M   'P 1'
#
loop_
_entity.id
_entity.type
_entity.pdbx_description
1 polymer ?
#
loop_
_entity_poly.entity_id
_entity_poly.type
_entity_poly.pdbx_seq_one_letter_code
_entity_poly.pdbx_strand_id
1 'polypeptide(L)'
;MNALTRDDYSDTYFHENVVGKREKTNWEPPRFELTKQLVDTWCYQDAFRQINLTLKDENITTCAHNTRIDYIFLRPLLDDEWVLTECFIVDTHNATDHHAVVATFMPKNETIIRKT
;
A
#
# COMPACT_ATOMS: atom_id res chain seq x y z
N MET A 1 11.97 -8.44 -9.21
CA MET A 1 10.65 -9.11 -9.09
C MET A 1 9.84 -8.40 -8.02
N ASN A 2 8.63 -7.90 -8.34
CA ASN A 2 7.85 -7.08 -7.42
C ASN A 2 6.65 -7.86 -6.86
N ALA A 3 6.43 -7.73 -5.55
CA ALA A 3 5.25 -8.27 -4.88
C ALA A 3 4.14 -7.21 -4.92
N LEU A 4 2.98 -7.59 -5.45
CA LEU A 4 1.82 -6.73 -5.63
C LEU A 4 0.65 -7.34 -4.85
N THR A 5 -0.34 -6.54 -4.50
CA THR A 5 -1.64 -7.03 -4.02
C THR A 5 -2.61 -7.00 -5.20
N ARG A 6 -3.20 -8.13 -5.61
CA ARG A 6 -4.04 -8.14 -6.84
C ARG A 6 -5.24 -7.20 -6.73
N ASP A 7 -5.85 -7.14 -5.55
CA ASP A 7 -7.07 -6.37 -5.29
C ASP A 7 -6.84 -4.85 -5.26
N ASP A 8 -5.58 -4.41 -5.36
CA ASP A 8 -5.25 -3.01 -5.53
C ASP A 8 -5.68 -2.45 -6.89
N TYR A 9 -5.94 -3.32 -7.86
CA TYR A 9 -6.17 -2.94 -9.24
C TYR A 9 -7.53 -3.40 -9.75
N SER A 10 -8.21 -2.56 -10.52
CA SER A 10 -9.28 -3.00 -11.43
C SER A 10 -8.70 -3.88 -12.52
N ASP A 11 -9.52 -4.75 -13.12
CA ASP A 11 -9.08 -5.67 -14.17
C ASP A 11 -8.51 -4.93 -15.38
N THR A 12 -9.21 -3.88 -15.81
CA THR A 12 -8.78 -3.03 -16.94
C THR A 12 -7.44 -2.37 -16.64
N TYR A 13 -7.31 -1.71 -15.48
CA TYR A 13 -6.06 -1.04 -15.13
C TYR A 13 -4.90 -2.04 -14.97
N PHE A 14 -5.14 -3.18 -14.33
CA PHE A 14 -4.13 -4.22 -14.16
C PHE A 14 -3.62 -4.72 -15.52
N HIS A 15 -4.51 -4.99 -16.46
CA HIS A 15 -4.11 -5.47 -17.78
C HIS A 15 -3.35 -4.41 -18.58
N GLU A 16 -3.85 -3.17 -18.62
CA GLU A 16 -3.29 -2.11 -19.45
C GLU A 16 -2.01 -1.50 -18.86
N ASN A 17 -2.01 -1.22 -17.56
CA ASN A 17 -0.98 -0.41 -16.90
C ASN A 17 0.03 -1.23 -16.10
N VAL A 18 -0.34 -2.43 -15.63
CA VAL A 18 0.59 -3.28 -14.88
C VAL A 18 1.21 -4.34 -15.80
N VAL A 19 0.40 -5.22 -16.39
CA VAL A 19 0.87 -6.29 -17.27
C VAL A 19 1.35 -5.72 -18.61
N GLY A 20 0.51 -4.95 -19.29
CA GLY A 20 0.80 -4.44 -20.63
C GLY A 20 2.02 -3.52 -20.68
N LYS A 21 2.32 -2.77 -19.62
CA LYS A 21 3.57 -2.00 -19.52
C LYS A 21 4.78 -2.93 -19.38
N ARG A 22 4.70 -3.92 -18.48
CA ARG A 22 5.82 -4.85 -18.21
C ARG A 22 6.18 -5.69 -19.43
N GLU A 23 5.19 -6.16 -20.19
CA GLU A 23 5.40 -6.88 -21.44
C GLU A 23 6.13 -6.03 -22.48
N LYS A 24 5.79 -4.74 -22.60
CA LYS A 24 6.43 -3.81 -23.54
C LYS A 24 7.86 -3.45 -23.13
N THR A 25 8.16 -3.46 -21.83
CA THR A 25 9.46 -3.03 -21.30
C THR A 25 10.36 -4.20 -20.88
N ASN A 26 9.95 -5.45 -21.11
CA ASN A 26 10.63 -6.68 -20.64
C ASN A 26 10.87 -6.72 -19.12
N TRP A 27 9.96 -6.12 -18.35
CA TRP A 27 9.98 -6.24 -16.89
C TRP A 27 9.43 -7.58 -16.44
N GLU A 28 9.85 -8.04 -15.27
CA GLU A 28 9.39 -9.31 -14.74
C GLU A 28 7.86 -9.29 -14.52
N PRO A 29 7.17 -10.43 -14.69
CA PRO A 29 5.73 -10.48 -14.49
C PRO A 29 5.34 -10.16 -13.03
N PRO A 30 4.12 -9.63 -12.80
CA PRO A 30 3.62 -9.35 -11.46
C PRO A 30 3.50 -10.64 -10.64
N ARG A 31 3.80 -10.55 -9.34
CA ARG A 31 3.68 -11.65 -8.37
C ARG A 31 2.82 -11.20 -7.19
N PHE A 32 2.07 -12.12 -6.61
CA PHE A 32 1.08 -11.83 -5.55
C PHE A 32 1.25 -12.73 -4.32
N GLU A 33 2.11 -13.73 -4.42
CA GLU A 33 2.21 -14.81 -3.45
C GLU A 33 2.69 -14.28 -2.10
N LEU A 34 3.65 -13.35 -2.09
CA LEU A 34 4.18 -12.77 -0.85
C LEU A 34 3.14 -11.91 -0.10
N THR A 35 2.44 -11.01 -0.80
CA THR A 35 1.42 -10.15 -0.16
C THR A 35 0.26 -11.00 0.35
N LYS A 36 -0.14 -12.02 -0.42
CA LYS A 36 -1.13 -13.02 0.00
C LYS A 36 -0.66 -13.79 1.24
N GLN A 37 0.59 -14.23 1.30
CA GLN A 37 1.13 -14.92 2.48
C GLN A 37 1.13 -14.01 3.71
N LEU A 38 1.57 -12.77 3.57
CA LEU A 38 1.60 -11.79 4.66
C LEU A 38 0.20 -11.61 5.27
N VAL A 39 -0.82 -11.43 4.43
CA VAL A 39 -2.19 -11.16 4.89
C VAL A 39 -2.92 -12.45 5.32
N ASP A 40 -3.03 -13.42 4.42
CA ASP A 40 -3.92 -14.58 4.61
C ASP A 40 -3.31 -15.66 5.52
N THR A 41 -1.97 -15.78 5.51
CA THR A 41 -1.28 -16.87 6.22
C THR A 41 -0.65 -16.38 7.52
N TRP A 42 -0.02 -15.21 7.50
CA TRP A 42 0.70 -14.67 8.65
C TRP A 42 -0.08 -13.62 9.42
N CYS A 43 -1.31 -13.30 8.97
CA CYS A 43 -2.23 -12.37 9.63
C CYS A 43 -1.65 -10.96 9.84
N TYR A 44 -0.73 -10.52 8.99
CA TYR A 44 -0.32 -9.12 8.94
C TYR A 44 -1.41 -8.29 8.28
N GLN A 45 -1.50 -7.02 8.69
CA GLN A 45 -2.45 -6.05 8.16
C GLN A 45 -1.70 -5.00 7.35
N ASP A 46 -2.14 -4.75 6.13
CA ASP A 46 -1.63 -3.63 5.33
C ASP A 46 -2.17 -2.30 5.88
N ALA A 47 -1.29 -1.47 6.45
CA ALA A 47 -1.66 -0.20 7.08
C ALA A 47 -2.41 0.73 6.12
N PHE A 48 -1.99 0.81 4.85
CA PHE A 48 -2.65 1.66 3.87
C PHE A 48 -4.08 1.20 3.61
N ARG A 49 -4.31 -0.13 3.59
CA ARG A 49 -5.64 -0.71 3.37
C ARG A 49 -6.55 -0.64 4.60
N GLN A 50 -6.00 -0.59 5.81
CA GLN A 50 -6.80 -0.33 7.02
C GLN A 50 -7.49 1.05 6.97
N ILE A 51 -6.85 2.04 6.34
CA ILE A 51 -7.38 3.40 6.23
C ILE A 51 -8.11 3.64 4.89
N ASN A 52 -7.59 3.11 3.78
CA ASN A 52 -8.07 3.42 2.43
C ASN A 52 -8.68 2.19 1.75
N LEU A 53 -9.89 1.80 2.17
CA LEU A 53 -10.54 0.56 1.73
C LEU A 53 -10.92 0.55 0.23
N THR A 54 -11.24 1.72 -0.33
CA THR A 54 -11.84 1.82 -1.67
C THR A 54 -10.89 2.33 -2.75
N LEU A 55 -9.76 2.94 -2.38
CA LEU A 55 -8.80 3.48 -3.35
C LEU A 55 -8.17 2.37 -4.18
N LYS A 56 -8.03 2.56 -5.48
CA LYS A 56 -7.43 1.59 -6.41
C LYS A 56 -6.63 2.31 -7.48
N ASP A 57 -5.94 1.51 -8.29
CA ASP A 57 -5.37 1.93 -9.56
C ASP A 57 -4.32 3.05 -9.38
N GLU A 58 -4.39 4.12 -10.17
CA GLU A 58 -3.40 5.21 -10.13
C GLU A 58 -3.30 5.87 -8.74
N ASN A 59 -4.40 5.90 -8.00
CA ASN A 59 -4.52 6.59 -6.71
C ASN A 59 -3.77 5.91 -5.56
N ILE A 60 -3.19 4.73 -5.81
CA ILE A 60 -2.42 3.99 -4.82
C ILE A 60 -0.98 3.74 -5.26
N THR A 61 -0.57 4.35 -6.37
CA THR A 61 0.75 4.12 -6.96
C THR A 61 1.85 4.59 -6.01
N THR A 62 2.86 3.75 -5.76
CA THR A 62 4.06 4.12 -5.00
C THR A 62 5.32 4.13 -5.84
N CYS A 63 5.25 3.77 -7.11
CA CYS A 63 6.39 3.69 -8.01
C CYS A 63 6.01 4.21 -9.40
N ALA A 64 6.97 4.82 -10.11
CA ALA A 64 6.84 5.37 -11.46
C ALA A 64 6.30 4.37 -12.51
N HIS A 65 6.25 3.08 -12.15
CA HIS A 65 5.67 2.02 -12.95
C HIS A 65 4.19 1.73 -12.65
N ASN A 66 3.43 2.71 -12.13
CA ASN A 66 1.99 2.59 -11.90
C ASN A 66 1.59 1.42 -10.98
N THR A 67 2.49 1.09 -10.04
CA THR A 67 2.30 -0.01 -9.11
C THR A 67 2.51 0.45 -7.68
N ARG A 68 1.86 -0.24 -6.74
CA ARG A 68 2.06 -0.11 -5.30
C ARG A 68 2.95 -1.26 -4.91
N ILE A 69 4.18 -0.95 -4.56
CA ILE A 69 5.19 -1.96 -4.19
C ILE A 69 5.90 -1.61 -2.88
N ASP A 70 5.57 -0.45 -2.31
CA ASP A 70 6.02 0.02 -1.01
C ASP A 70 4.87 -0.14 -0.03
N TYR A 71 5.12 -0.84 1.07
CA TYR A 71 4.10 -1.27 2.01
C TYR A 71 4.56 -1.05 3.45
N ILE A 72 3.59 -0.80 4.33
CA ILE A 72 3.76 -0.89 5.78
C ILE A 72 2.80 -1.99 6.26
N PHE A 73 3.35 -3.14 6.64
CA PHE A 73 2.57 -4.23 7.24
C PHE A 73 2.66 -4.19 8.76
N LEU A 74 1.51 -4.29 9.40
CA LEU A 74 1.33 -4.28 10.83
C LEU A 74 1.04 -5.69 11.33
N ARG A 75 1.56 -6.03 12.50
CA ARG A 75 1.13 -7.21 13.24
C ARG A 75 0.43 -6.74 14.50
N PRO A 76 -0.89 -6.53 14.46
CA PRO A 76 -1.59 -6.03 15.63
C PRO A 76 -1.49 -7.04 16.78
N LEU A 77 -1.10 -6.57 17.95
CA LEU A 77 -1.15 -7.32 19.19
C LEU A 77 -2.40 -6.90 19.99
N LEU A 78 -2.94 -7.82 20.79
CA LEU A 78 -4.17 -7.58 21.56
C LEU A 78 -4.04 -6.38 22.52
N ASP A 79 -2.82 -6.14 22.99
CA ASP A 79 -2.42 -5.11 23.95
C ASP A 79 -1.68 -3.93 23.30
N ASP A 80 -1.79 -3.73 21.99
CA ASP A 80 -1.15 -2.59 21.32
C ASP A 80 -1.60 -1.26 21.92
N GLU A 81 -0.67 -0.46 22.44
CA GLU A 81 -0.96 0.86 22.99
C GLU A 81 -1.15 1.93 21.91
N TRP A 82 -0.77 1.63 20.67
CA TRP A 82 -0.81 2.54 19.53
C TRP A 82 -1.84 2.09 18.51
N VAL A 83 -2.57 3.06 17.96
CA VAL A 83 -3.56 2.83 16.89
C VAL A 83 -3.13 3.59 15.67
N LEU A 84 -3.19 2.93 14.51
CA LEU A 84 -3.03 3.57 13.22
C LEU A 84 -4.17 4.57 13.02
N THR A 85 -3.84 5.85 12.86
CA THR A 85 -4.82 6.92 12.64
C THR A 85 -4.86 7.37 11.19
N GLU A 86 -3.72 7.33 10.50
CA GLU A 86 -3.58 7.76 9.12
C GLU A 86 -2.59 6.87 8.39
N CYS A 87 -2.84 6.62 7.11
CA CYS A 87 -1.83 6.07 6.21
C CYS A 87 -2.11 6.57 4.79
N PHE A 88 -1.10 7.16 4.16
CA PHE A 88 -1.26 7.80 2.85
C PHE A 88 0.06 7.77 2.06
N ILE A 89 -0.05 8.07 0.78
CA ILE A 89 1.07 8.14 -0.14
C ILE A 89 1.43 9.61 -0.34
N VAL A 90 2.71 9.94 -0.20
CA VAL A 90 3.28 11.27 -0.42
C VAL A 90 3.95 11.29 -1.78
N ASP A 91 3.43 12.12 -2.68
CA ASP A 91 4.12 12.42 -3.94
C ASP A 91 5.48 13.07 -3.62
N THR A 92 6.53 12.43 -4.13
CA THR A 92 7.93 12.83 -3.96
C THR A 92 8.38 13.83 -5.02
N HIS A 93 7.49 14.25 -5.92
CA HIS A 93 7.73 15.26 -6.95
C HIS A 93 8.98 14.98 -7.79
N ASN A 94 9.14 13.74 -8.22
CA ASN A 94 10.27 13.24 -9.01
C ASN A 94 11.64 13.30 -8.30
N ALA A 95 11.67 13.43 -6.97
CA ALA A 95 12.92 13.28 -6.20
C ALA A 95 13.49 11.85 -6.28
N THR A 96 12.63 10.87 -6.58
CA THR A 96 12.94 9.45 -6.77
C THR A 96 11.85 8.86 -7.69
N ASP A 97 12.08 7.66 -8.21
CA ASP A 97 11.08 6.87 -8.94
C ASP A 97 10.02 6.23 -8.03
N HIS A 98 10.07 6.49 -6.72
CA HIS A 98 9.07 6.05 -5.76
C HIS A 98 8.39 7.21 -5.02
N HIS A 99 7.13 7.03 -4.63
CA HIS A 99 6.43 7.86 -3.66
C HIS A 99 6.56 7.25 -2.27
N ALA A 100 6.59 8.08 -1.23
CA ALA A 100 6.73 7.60 0.13
C ALA A 100 5.39 7.12 0.68
N VAL A 101 5.39 6.02 1.44
CA VAL A 101 4.23 5.59 2.22
C VAL A 101 4.43 6.03 3.66
N VAL A 102 3.49 6.80 4.19
CA VAL A 102 3.54 7.34 5.54
C VAL A 102 2.39 6.76 6.35
N ALA A 103 2.68 6.39 7.60
CA ALA A 103 1.68 5.96 8.57
C ALA A 103 1.86 6.74 9.87
N THR A 104 0.74 7.23 10.42
CA THR A 104 0.69 7.93 11.70
C THR A 104 0.02 7.03 12.72
N PHE A 105 0.62 6.94 13.90
CA PHE A 105 0.07 6.22 15.05
C PHE A 105 -0.14 7.18 16.20
N MET A 106 -1.20 6.96 16.97
CA MET A 106 -1.45 7.68 18.23
C MET A 106 -1.67 6.70 19.38
N PRO A 107 -1.31 7.07 20.62
CA PRO A 107 -1.66 6.29 21.80
C PRO A 107 -3.20 6.14 21.91
N LYS A 108 -3.70 4.95 22.27
CA LYS A 108 -5.13 4.68 22.47
C LYS A 108 -5.83 5.64 23.44
N ASN A 109 -5.08 6.23 24.37
CA ASN A 109 -5.59 7.04 25.46
C ASN A 109 -5.45 8.56 25.23
N GLU A 110 -4.96 9.01 24.06
CA GLU A 110 -4.93 10.44 23.75
C GLU A 110 -6.22 10.87 23.03
N THR A 111 -7.11 11.53 23.78
CA THR A 111 -8.26 12.25 23.22
C THR A 111 -7.74 13.38 22.33
N ILE A 112 -8.06 13.35 21.04
CA ILE A 112 -7.73 14.42 20.09
C ILE A 112 -8.47 15.70 20.51
N ILE A 113 -7.79 16.60 21.21
CA ILE A 113 -8.25 17.99 21.37
C ILE A 113 -7.91 18.70 20.06
N ARG A 114 -8.80 18.63 19.07
CA ARG A 114 -8.68 19.46 17.87
C ARG A 114 -8.83 20.93 18.32
N LYS A 115 -7.74 21.68 18.30
CA LYS A 115 -7.81 23.15 18.38
C LYS A 115 -8.48 23.64 17.09
N THR A 116 -9.72 24.10 17.23
CA THR A 116 -10.45 24.89 16.23
C THR A 116 -9.78 26.23 16.00
#